data_AF-A0A6C0F6Q3-F1
#
_entry.id   AF-A0A6C0F6Q3-F1
#
_cell.length_a   1.000
_cell.length_b   1.000
_cell.length_c   1.000
_cell.angle_alpha   90.00
_cell.angle_beta   90.00
_cell.angle_gamma   90.00
#
_symmetry.space_group_name_H-M   'P 1'
#
loop_
_entity.id
_entity.type
_entity.pdbx_description
1 polymer ?
#
loop_
_entity_poly.entity_id
_entity_poly.type
_entity_poly.pdbx_seq_one_letter_code
_entity_poly.pdbx_strand_id
1 'polypeptide(L)'
;MYSGNGFQTNVWGAPMWLCLHIISLNFKPELRDGYKQFFNSLQFVLPCGACRENYANIIKNILPLNDKVYKSRKSLAKWLFLVHNQVQKDIYIKSKKENDKPKYSDSNEDFKKAMEFYEGFRAKCIKDQYGCIKPLKGFRKRTKIDIVKFVKPRIRNAIVNI
;
A
#
# COMPACT_ATOMS: atom_id res chain seq x y z
N MET A 1 22.02 -4.06 -20.89
CA MET A 1 21.05 -5.13 -21.21
C MET A 1 19.68 -4.72 -20.70
N TYR A 2 18.68 -4.63 -21.58
CA TYR A 2 17.28 -4.43 -21.22
C TYR A 2 16.61 -5.80 -21.07
N SER A 3 15.91 -6.04 -19.96
CA SER A 3 15.10 -7.25 -19.77
C SER A 3 13.64 -6.92 -20.08
N GLY A 4 13.00 -7.72 -20.93
CA GLY A 4 11.54 -7.64 -21.18
C GLY A 4 10.69 -8.26 -20.06
N ASN A 5 11.31 -8.90 -19.05
CA ASN A 5 10.62 -9.65 -18.00
C ASN A 5 10.39 -8.80 -16.74
N GLY A 6 9.24 -9.00 -16.09
CA GLY A 6 8.90 -8.42 -14.79
C GLY A 6 9.33 -9.29 -13.60
N PHE A 7 9.06 -8.82 -12.39
CA PHE A 7 9.37 -9.50 -11.13
C PHE A 7 8.13 -10.18 -10.53
N GLN A 8 8.33 -11.31 -9.85
CA GLN A 8 7.27 -12.07 -9.17
C GLN A 8 6.53 -11.19 -8.15
N THR A 9 5.23 -10.98 -8.36
CA THR A 9 4.38 -10.07 -7.55
C THR A 9 4.31 -10.46 -6.08
N ASN A 10 4.43 -11.76 -5.77
CA ASN A 10 4.44 -12.27 -4.39
C ASN A 10 5.69 -11.84 -3.60
N VAL A 11 6.76 -11.41 -4.26
CA VAL A 11 8.00 -10.96 -3.59
C VAL A 11 7.89 -9.48 -3.20
N TRP A 12 7.40 -8.62 -4.11
CA TRP A 12 7.48 -7.17 -3.95
C TRP A 12 6.13 -6.48 -3.66
N GLY A 13 5.00 -7.11 -3.98
CA GLY A 13 3.68 -6.48 -3.92
C GLY A 13 3.28 -6.07 -2.49
N ALA A 14 3.37 -6.99 -1.53
CA ALA A 14 3.00 -6.69 -0.14
C ALA A 14 3.93 -5.64 0.52
N PRO A 15 5.27 -5.70 0.38
CA PRO A 15 6.15 -4.63 0.84
C PRO A 15 5.84 -3.26 0.20
N MET A 16 5.55 -3.22 -1.10
CA MET A 16 5.19 -1.98 -1.80
C MET A 16 3.91 -1.39 -1.20
N TRP A 17 2.83 -2.17 -1.04
CA TRP A 17 1.59 -1.69 -0.44
C TRP A 17 1.77 -1.17 0.98
N LEU A 18 2.59 -1.86 1.81
CA LEU A 18 2.95 -1.39 3.14
C LEU A 18 3.58 0.01 3.08
N CYS A 19 4.58 0.20 2.21
CA CYS A 19 5.23 1.50 2.02
C CYS A 19 4.25 2.57 1.53
N LEU A 20 3.44 2.27 0.51
CA LEU A 20 2.49 3.23 -0.06
C LEU A 20 1.45 3.71 0.97
N HIS A 21 0.92 2.81 1.81
CA HIS A 21 -0.01 3.18 2.87
C HIS A 21 0.64 4.02 3.97
N ILE A 22 1.88 3.71 4.36
CA ILE A 22 2.63 4.56 5.31
C ILE A 22 2.91 5.95 4.72
N ILE A 23 3.31 6.02 3.45
CA ILE A 23 3.54 7.27 2.72
C ILE A 23 2.25 8.09 2.68
N SER A 24 1.12 7.52 2.25
CA SER A 24 -0.15 8.24 2.15
C SER A 24 -0.62 8.79 3.51
N LEU A 25 -0.39 8.03 4.58
CA LEU A 25 -0.70 8.45 5.93
C LEU A 25 0.25 9.53 6.45
N ASN A 26 1.42 9.74 5.84
CA ASN A 26 2.34 10.83 6.18
C ASN A 26 2.15 12.09 5.31
N PHE A 27 1.14 12.10 4.45
CA PHE A 27 0.86 13.23 3.57
C PHE A 27 0.47 14.49 4.32
N LYS A 28 1.01 15.62 3.85
CA LYS A 28 0.64 16.98 4.24
C LYS A 28 0.32 17.81 2.99
N PRO A 29 -0.74 18.63 2.98
CA PRO A 29 -1.15 19.39 1.79
C PRO A 29 -0.05 20.25 1.16
N GLU A 30 0.89 20.79 1.95
CA GLU A 30 2.01 21.57 1.44
C GLU A 30 3.01 20.77 0.58
N LEU A 31 2.99 19.43 0.67
CA LEU A 31 3.83 18.52 -0.13
C LEU A 31 3.09 17.93 -1.34
N ARG A 32 1.93 18.48 -1.69
CA ARG A 32 1.02 17.96 -2.73
C ARG A 32 1.71 17.59 -4.03
N ASP A 33 2.56 18.45 -4.57
CA ASP A 33 3.14 18.23 -5.90
C ASP A 33 4.08 17.02 -5.92
N GLY A 34 4.87 16.83 -4.88
CA GLY A 34 5.72 15.65 -4.73
C GLY A 34 4.90 14.36 -4.66
N TYR A 35 3.80 14.38 -3.89
CA TYR A 35 2.90 13.23 -3.80
C TYR A 35 2.13 12.97 -5.11
N LYS A 36 1.75 14.03 -5.83
CA LYS A 36 1.11 13.93 -7.14
C LYS A 36 2.03 13.28 -8.16
N GLN A 37 3.27 13.74 -8.25
CA GLN A 37 4.28 13.15 -9.13
C GLN A 37 4.59 11.72 -8.73
N PHE A 38 4.78 11.44 -7.44
CA PHE A 38 5.08 10.10 -6.94
C PHE A 38 4.00 9.08 -7.29
N PHE A 39 2.75 9.32 -6.90
CA PHE A 39 1.64 8.39 -7.15
C PHE A 39 1.33 8.27 -8.65
N ASN A 40 1.42 9.36 -9.42
CA ASN A 40 1.26 9.29 -10.87
C ASN A 40 2.36 8.44 -11.53
N SER A 41 3.60 8.50 -11.03
CA SER A 41 4.74 7.78 -11.59
C SER A 41 4.66 6.26 -11.39
N LEU A 42 3.86 5.78 -10.43
CA LEU A 42 3.68 4.34 -10.21
C LEU A 42 3.22 3.60 -11.47
N GLN A 43 2.44 4.24 -12.34
CA GLN A 43 2.02 3.64 -13.61
C GLN A 43 3.18 3.29 -14.56
N PHE A 44 4.38 3.84 -14.34
CA PHE A 44 5.55 3.61 -15.18
C PHE A 44 6.61 2.71 -14.52
N VAL A 45 6.66 2.69 -13.18
CA VAL A 45 7.77 2.08 -12.44
C VAL A 45 7.44 0.74 -11.78
N LEU A 46 6.16 0.31 -11.77
CA LEU A 46 5.82 -1.01 -11.24
C LEU A 46 6.55 -2.10 -12.05
N PRO A 47 7.21 -3.07 -11.39
CA PRO A 47 8.05 -4.09 -12.04
C PRO A 47 7.21 -5.24 -12.66
N CYS A 48 6.08 -4.91 -13.28
CA CYS A 48 5.12 -5.83 -13.88
C CYS A 48 4.27 -5.06 -14.90
N GLY A 49 4.31 -5.46 -16.18
CA GLY A 49 3.62 -4.76 -17.27
C GLY A 49 2.10 -4.67 -17.06
N ALA A 50 1.44 -5.81 -16.83
CA ALA A 50 0.01 -5.85 -16.55
C ALA A 50 -0.38 -5.03 -15.31
N CYS A 51 0.50 -4.95 -14.30
CA CYS A 51 0.27 -4.16 -13.11
C CYS A 51 0.33 -2.64 -13.40
N ARG A 52 1.24 -2.21 -14.27
CA ARG A 52 1.31 -0.81 -14.76
C ARG A 52 0.05 -0.42 -15.51
N GLU A 53 -0.38 -1.25 -16.47
CA GLU A 53 -1.60 -1.03 -17.25
C GLU A 53 -2.84 -0.99 -16.36
N ASN A 54 -2.97 -1.94 -15.42
CA ASN A 54 -4.11 -1.97 -14.50
C ASN A 54 -4.13 -0.73 -13.61
N TYR A 55 -3.00 -0.35 -13.04
CA TYR A 55 -2.89 0.84 -12.21
C TYR A 55 -3.22 2.11 -12.99
N ALA A 56 -2.68 2.27 -14.21
CA ALA A 56 -2.98 3.38 -15.11
C ALA A 56 -4.48 3.49 -15.39
N ASN A 57 -5.14 2.37 -15.69
CA ASN A 57 -6.58 2.34 -15.90
C ASN A 57 -7.37 2.74 -14.65
N ILE A 58 -7.00 2.19 -13.48
CA ILE A 58 -7.68 2.53 -12.21
C ILE A 58 -7.57 4.02 -11.94
N ILE A 59 -6.37 4.61 -11.96
CA ILE A 59 -6.17 6.01 -11.59
C ILE A 59 -6.66 7.01 -12.65
N LYS A 60 -7.02 6.54 -13.85
CA LYS A 60 -7.59 7.36 -14.91
C LYS A 60 -9.12 7.27 -14.95
N ASN A 61 -9.66 6.05 -14.88
CA ASN A 61 -11.06 5.78 -15.25
C ASN A 61 -11.95 5.37 -14.05
N ILE A 62 -11.39 4.80 -12.98
CA ILE A 62 -12.19 4.24 -11.86
C ILE A 62 -12.05 5.11 -10.61
N LEU A 63 -10.82 5.44 -10.23
CA LEU A 63 -10.47 6.27 -9.08
C LEU A 63 -9.54 7.40 -9.52
N PRO A 64 -10.06 8.39 -10.28
CA PRO A 64 -9.24 9.42 -10.91
C PRO A 64 -8.32 10.14 -9.93
N LEU A 65 -7.03 10.20 -10.26
CA LEU A 65 -6.02 10.92 -9.48
C LEU A 65 -6.15 12.43 -9.69
N ASN A 66 -7.09 13.04 -8.97
CA ASN A 66 -7.44 14.46 -9.09
C ASN A 66 -7.15 15.23 -7.80
N ASP A 67 -7.43 16.53 -7.82
CA ASP A 67 -7.11 17.44 -6.73
C ASP A 67 -7.85 17.15 -5.42
N LYS A 68 -9.02 16.49 -5.49
CA LYS A 68 -9.77 16.07 -4.28
C LYS A 68 -9.00 15.00 -3.50
N VAL A 69 -8.21 14.17 -4.18
CA VAL A 69 -7.36 13.16 -3.54
C VAL A 69 -6.36 13.82 -2.60
N TYR A 70 -5.78 14.96 -3.00
CA TYR A 70 -4.72 15.65 -2.26
C TYR A 70 -5.23 16.74 -1.29
N LYS A 71 -6.53 16.77 -0.99
CA LYS A 71 -7.12 17.75 -0.04
C LYS A 71 -6.58 17.60 1.39
N SER A 72 -6.29 16.37 1.81
CA SER A 72 -5.89 16.04 3.17
C SER A 72 -5.21 14.68 3.24
N ARG A 73 -4.52 14.42 4.35
CA ARG A 73 -4.03 13.08 4.73
C ARG A 73 -5.09 12.00 4.59
N LYS A 74 -6.31 12.27 5.07
CA LYS A 74 -7.44 11.33 5.03
C LYS A 74 -7.90 11.04 3.61
N SER A 75 -7.99 12.06 2.74
CA SER A 75 -8.45 11.88 1.36
C SER A 75 -7.45 11.06 0.54
N LEU A 76 -6.14 11.31 0.70
CA LEU A 76 -5.12 10.54 0.00
C LEU A 76 -5.05 9.09 0.50
N ALA A 77 -5.08 8.89 1.82
CA ALA A 77 -5.10 7.55 2.41
C ALA A 77 -6.36 6.76 2.00
N LYS A 78 -7.54 7.40 1.98
CA LYS A 78 -8.78 6.75 1.54
C LYS A 78 -8.74 6.42 0.05
N TRP A 79 -8.23 7.32 -0.79
CA TRP A 79 -8.06 7.03 -2.21
C TRP A 79 -7.14 5.82 -2.42
N LEU A 80 -5.98 5.77 -1.77
CA LEU A 80 -5.06 4.65 -1.91
C LEU A 80 -5.66 3.32 -1.40
N PHE A 81 -6.43 3.38 -0.31
CA PHE A 81 -7.19 2.23 0.20
C PHE A 81 -8.17 1.70 -0.85
N LEU A 82 -8.95 2.57 -1.49
CA LEU A 82 -9.88 2.18 -2.54
C LEU A 82 -9.15 1.64 -3.78
N VAL A 83 -8.00 2.22 -4.15
CA VAL A 83 -7.16 1.70 -5.24
C VAL A 83 -6.67 0.29 -4.92
N HIS A 84 -6.21 0.04 -3.69
CA HIS A 84 -5.75 -1.29 -3.27
C HIS A 84 -6.91 -2.31 -3.30
N ASN A 85 -8.10 -1.93 -2.80
CA ASN A 85 -9.28 -2.78 -2.89
C ASN A 85 -9.66 -3.07 -4.35
N GLN A 86 -9.62 -2.07 -5.23
CA GLN A 86 -9.92 -2.26 -6.65
C GLN A 86 -8.95 -3.24 -7.31
N VAL A 87 -7.64 -3.12 -7.06
CA VAL A 87 -6.65 -4.08 -7.55
C VAL A 87 -6.95 -5.50 -7.06
N GLN A 88 -7.30 -5.67 -5.78
CA GLN A 88 -7.67 -6.99 -5.24
C GLN A 88 -8.94 -7.54 -5.89
N LYS A 89 -9.95 -6.71 -6.13
CA LYS A 89 -11.17 -7.10 -6.85
C LYS A 89 -10.83 -7.59 -8.26
N ASP A 90 -10.01 -6.85 -8.99
CA ASP A 90 -9.61 -7.22 -10.37
C ASP A 90 -8.85 -8.56 -10.40
N ILE A 91 -7.96 -8.79 -9.43
CA ILE A 91 -7.25 -10.06 -9.28
C ILE A 91 -8.24 -11.20 -8.98
N TYR A 92 -9.13 -11.01 -8.00
CA TYR A 92 -10.12 -12.02 -7.62
C TYR A 92 -11.07 -12.36 -8.77
N ILE A 93 -11.51 -11.36 -9.55
CA ILE A 93 -12.37 -11.57 -10.71
C ILE A 93 -11.71 -12.51 -11.72
N LYS A 94 -10.39 -12.37 -11.93
CA LYS A 94 -9.61 -13.19 -12.87
C LYS A 94 -9.25 -14.56 -12.29
N SER A 95 -8.86 -14.63 -11.02
CA SER A 95 -8.32 -15.86 -10.42
C SER A 95 -9.40 -16.78 -9.85
N LYS A 96 -10.50 -16.21 -9.35
CA LYS A 96 -11.56 -16.90 -8.58
C LYS A 96 -11.06 -17.70 -7.38
N LYS A 97 -9.87 -17.40 -6.86
CA LYS A 97 -9.28 -18.06 -5.68
C LYS A 97 -9.69 -17.32 -4.42
N GLU A 98 -10.13 -18.05 -3.39
CA GLU A 98 -10.56 -17.43 -2.13
C GLU A 98 -9.45 -16.60 -1.47
N ASN A 99 -8.19 -17.03 -1.59
CA ASN A 99 -7.04 -16.30 -1.05
C ASN A 99 -6.78 -14.94 -1.74
N ASP A 100 -7.35 -14.73 -2.94
CA ASP A 100 -7.21 -13.48 -3.68
C ASP A 100 -8.39 -12.53 -3.42
N LYS A 101 -9.39 -12.97 -2.67
CA LYS A 101 -10.57 -12.16 -2.34
C LYS A 101 -10.15 -10.91 -1.56
N PRO A 102 -10.75 -9.75 -1.85
CA PRO A 102 -10.46 -8.53 -1.11
C PRO A 102 -10.65 -8.72 0.39
N LYS A 103 -9.64 -8.37 1.17
CA LYS A 103 -9.70 -8.47 2.64
C LYS A 103 -10.70 -7.48 3.24
N TYR A 104 -10.84 -6.31 2.61
CA TYR A 104 -11.65 -5.21 3.08
C TYR A 104 -12.70 -4.83 2.04
N SER A 105 -13.86 -4.38 2.52
CA SER A 105 -14.85 -3.66 1.71
C SER A 105 -14.46 -2.20 1.55
N ASP A 106 -15.19 -1.45 0.70
CA ASP A 106 -14.95 -0.02 0.50
C ASP A 106 -15.52 0.88 1.62
N SER A 107 -16.11 0.25 2.65
CA SER A 107 -16.75 0.95 3.76
C SER A 107 -15.80 1.85 4.53
N ASN A 108 -16.36 2.85 5.23
CA ASN A 108 -15.56 3.70 6.12
C ASN A 108 -15.05 2.95 7.35
N GLU A 109 -15.77 1.91 7.76
CA GLU A 109 -15.37 1.07 8.89
C GLU A 109 -14.11 0.26 8.57
N ASP A 110 -14.09 -0.41 7.42
CA ASP A 110 -12.91 -1.15 6.99
C ASP A 110 -11.72 -0.25 6.66
N PHE A 111 -12.00 0.96 6.14
CA PHE A 111 -10.96 1.96 6.00
C PHE A 111 -10.33 2.32 7.35
N LYS A 112 -11.13 2.58 8.39
CA LYS A 112 -10.61 2.88 9.74
C LYS A 112 -9.76 1.72 10.26
N LYS A 113 -10.29 0.49 10.21
CA LYS A 113 -9.57 -0.73 10.64
C LYS A 113 -8.23 -0.90 9.91
N ALA A 114 -8.22 -0.68 8.60
CA ALA A 114 -6.99 -0.76 7.81
C ALA A 114 -5.99 0.33 8.21
N MET A 115 -6.45 1.57 8.42
CA MET A 115 -5.56 2.68 8.80
C MET A 115 -5.03 2.55 10.23
N GLU A 116 -5.81 1.99 11.16
CA GLU A 116 -5.40 1.74 12.55
C GLU A 116 -4.17 0.83 12.63
N PHE A 117 -4.10 -0.21 11.78
CA PHE A 117 -2.92 -1.06 11.66
C PHE A 117 -1.65 -0.25 11.36
N TYR A 118 -1.70 0.65 10.37
CA TYR A 118 -0.56 1.46 9.97
C TYR A 118 -0.24 2.58 10.96
N GLU A 119 -1.26 3.19 11.59
CA GLU A 119 -1.06 4.19 12.66
C GLU A 119 -0.39 3.57 13.89
N GLY A 120 -0.51 2.25 14.07
CA GLY A 120 0.26 1.48 15.06
C GLY A 120 1.79 1.46 14.83
N PHE A 121 2.29 2.07 13.74
CA PHE A 121 3.72 2.22 13.45
C PHE A 121 4.24 3.65 13.65
N ARG A 122 3.40 4.57 14.15
CA ARG A 122 3.84 5.95 14.38
C ARG A 122 4.98 6.03 15.39
N ALA A 123 5.88 6.96 15.13
CA ALA A 123 6.93 7.36 16.05
C ALA A 123 6.66 8.74 16.63
N LYS A 124 7.19 9.01 17.82
CA LYS A 124 7.29 10.35 18.39
C LYS A 124 8.40 11.10 17.68
N CYS A 125 8.13 12.34 17.26
CA CYS A 125 9.18 13.26 16.86
C CYS A 125 9.81 13.82 18.14
N ILE A 126 11.07 13.47 18.42
CA ILE A 126 11.81 13.95 19.58
C ILE A 126 12.96 14.80 19.05
N LYS A 127 13.00 16.05 19.51
CA LYS A 127 14.07 16.99 19.18
C LYS A 127 15.41 16.39 19.65
N ASP A 128 16.45 16.54 18.84
CA ASP A 128 17.82 16.09 19.14
C ASP A 128 18.02 14.56 19.19
N GLN A 129 17.03 13.78 18.75
CA GLN A 129 17.17 12.33 18.58
C GLN A 129 17.45 11.96 17.11
N TYR A 130 18.37 11.01 16.88
CA TYR A 130 18.60 10.45 15.55
C TYR A 130 17.39 9.62 15.08
N GLY A 131 16.62 10.19 14.15
CA GLY A 131 15.53 9.53 13.44
C GLY A 131 14.27 9.21 14.27
N CYS A 132 13.23 8.79 13.56
CA CYS A 132 11.90 8.48 14.10
C CYS A 132 11.82 7.04 14.67
N ILE A 133 12.60 6.73 15.71
CA ILE A 133 12.71 5.35 16.25
C ILE A 133 11.94 5.09 17.55
N LYS A 134 11.45 6.12 18.25
CA LYS A 134 10.65 5.93 19.48
C LYS A 134 9.17 5.82 19.11
N PRO A 135 8.47 4.72 19.44
CA PRO A 135 7.07 4.56 19.08
C PRO A 135 6.19 5.61 19.77
N LEU A 136 5.14 6.06 19.09
CA LEU A 136 4.10 6.93 19.63
C LEU A 136 3.30 6.19 20.71
N LYS A 137 2.97 4.92 20.45
CA LYS A 137 2.27 4.00 21.34
C LYS A 137 2.92 2.61 21.27
N GLY A 138 2.94 1.90 22.39
CA GLY A 138 3.48 0.53 22.46
C GLY A 138 5.00 0.45 22.34
N PHE A 139 5.48 -0.62 21.69
CA PHE A 139 6.89 -1.00 21.66
C PHE A 139 7.54 -0.71 20.30
N ARG A 140 8.88 -0.69 20.27
CA ARG A 140 9.65 -0.54 19.03
C ARG A 140 9.36 -1.71 18.10
N LYS A 141 9.09 -1.41 16.83
CA LYS A 141 8.81 -2.40 15.79
C LYS A 141 9.89 -2.33 14.71
N ARG A 142 10.12 -3.45 14.04
CA ARG A 142 11.00 -3.56 12.85
C ARG A 142 10.35 -4.47 11.81
N THR A 143 10.63 -4.19 10.55
CA THR A 143 10.26 -5.09 9.45
C THR A 143 11.29 -6.22 9.34
N LYS A 144 10.84 -7.46 9.15
CA LYS A 144 11.67 -8.60 8.72
C LYS A 144 11.14 -9.09 7.38
N ILE A 145 12.01 -9.15 6.37
CA ILE A 145 11.67 -9.65 5.02
C ILE A 145 12.48 -10.92 4.78
N ASP A 146 11.78 -12.05 4.70
CA ASP A 146 12.36 -13.35 4.36
C ASP A 146 11.83 -13.77 2.98
N ILE A 147 12.74 -13.96 2.00
CA ILE A 147 12.39 -14.49 0.67
C ILE A 147 12.55 -16.00 0.71
N VAL A 148 11.44 -16.73 0.60
CA VAL A 148 11.38 -18.19 0.69
C VAL A 148 10.79 -18.80 -0.58
N LYS A 149 11.11 -20.08 -0.84
CA LYS A 149 10.50 -20.84 -1.94
C LYS A 149 8.97 -20.87 -1.76
N PHE A 150 8.25 -20.74 -2.86
CA PHE A 150 6.79 -20.84 -2.86
C PHE A 150 6.37 -22.31 -2.75
N VAL A 151 6.08 -22.78 -1.54
CA VAL A 151 5.68 -24.18 -1.26
C VAL A 151 4.27 -24.21 -0.65
N LYS A 152 3.22 -24.02 -1.48
CA LYS A 152 1.79 -24.12 -1.10
C LYS A 152 1.33 -23.08 -0.01
N PRO A 153 0.01 -22.88 0.25
CA PRO A 153 -0.45 -21.64 0.89
C PRO A 153 0.06 -21.56 2.34
N ARG A 154 0.35 -20.34 2.81
CA ARG A 154 0.86 -20.08 4.17
C ARG A 154 -0.02 -20.81 5.19
N ILE A 155 0.54 -21.86 5.83
CA ILE A 155 -0.09 -22.54 6.99
C ILE A 155 -0.08 -21.61 8.21
N ARG A 156 0.71 -20.52 8.19
CA ARG A 156 0.71 -19.50 9.23
C ARG A 156 -0.18 -18.34 8.83
N ASN A 157 -1.16 -18.04 9.69
CA ASN A 157 -1.89 -16.78 9.66
C ASN A 157 -0.89 -15.64 9.45
N ALA A 158 -1.22 -14.71 8.55
CA ALA A 158 -0.40 -13.52 8.31
C ALA A 158 -0.26 -12.75 9.63
N ILE A 159 0.87 -12.97 10.33
CA ILE A 159 1.31 -12.31 11.56
C ILE A 159 0.13 -11.85 12.41
N VAL A 160 -0.50 -12.80 13.10
CA VAL A 160 -1.27 -12.46 14.31
C VAL A 160 -0.22 -12.06 15.34
N ASN A 161 -0.25 -10.80 15.75
CA ASN A 161 0.60 -10.29 16.81
C ASN A 161 0.47 -11.21 18.05
N ILE A 162 1.59 -11.71 18.56
CA ILE A 162 1.72 -12.04 19.98
C ILE A 162 1.93 -10.71 20.71
#